data_AF-A0A2D7XCU3-F1
#
_entry.id   AF-A0A2D7XCU3-F1
#
_cell.length_a   1.000
_cell.length_b   1.000
_cell.length_c   1.000
_cell.angle_alpha   90.00
_cell.angle_beta   90.00
_cell.angle_gamma   90.00
#
_symmetry.space_group_name_H-M   'P 1'
#
loop_
_entity.id
_entity.type
_entity.pdbx_description
1 polymer ?
#
loop_
_entity_poly.entity_id
_entity_poly.type
_entity_poly.pdbx_seq_one_letter_code
_entity_poly.pdbx_strand_id
1 'polypeptide(L)'
;MAQVTQTNEQYYASQQVYLVPAASTQSVFIWTGGTDQSGAGYKSLGVDLIGTVAGVSNTNFEVFLDNTKLTEAAGAGNYQLTSSNTVTLGTAATAGQVVKIVLTNTKPGKWSNHDTYSTISINDIISNFQVAYVGAGKLIPNVKRTDLMFHAKRGLQEFSYDTLKSTKSQELTIPANLSLLIPQDYVNYVSFFRVDGLGVQRPIYPTNLLHQSPQQVPVQDSNGIPTQDDVANNLEGTSISNERWSEAEDYKISGAYTDQMYNEGVYDWGWEKVAYGQRYGSNPVTSQSNGWFNINYREGKIMFSSNLANELIIFTYISDGLAADGDMKISKMAEEAMYMHMLHGVLSTRANIPEYIVRRYKIERRAALRNAKIRLSNIKLQEFVQVMRGKSKWIKH
;
A
#
# COMPACT_ATOMS: atom_id res chain seq x y z
N MET A 1 -0.57 -23.55 -14.01
CA MET A 1 -1.51 -24.04 -12.97
C MET A 1 -0.81 -23.85 -11.63
N ALA A 2 -1.27 -22.91 -10.80
CA ALA A 2 -0.75 -22.78 -9.44
C ALA A 2 -1.33 -23.93 -8.60
N GLN A 3 -0.53 -24.96 -8.34
CA GLN A 3 -0.89 -26.01 -7.40
C GLN A 3 -0.86 -25.44 -5.97
N VAL A 4 -1.74 -25.95 -5.10
CA VAL A 4 -1.69 -25.67 -3.67
C VAL A 4 -0.42 -26.32 -3.13
N THR A 5 0.58 -25.51 -2.79
CA THR A 5 1.88 -26.02 -2.32
C THR A 5 2.05 -25.95 -0.80
N GLN A 6 1.14 -25.27 -0.09
CA GLN A 6 1.18 -25.15 1.37
C GLN A 6 0.16 -26.06 2.05
N THR A 7 0.50 -26.57 3.24
CA THR A 7 -0.45 -27.28 4.09
C THR A 7 -1.41 -26.30 4.78
N ASN A 8 -2.55 -26.80 5.29
CA ASN A 8 -3.48 -25.98 6.09
C ASN A 8 -2.80 -25.35 7.32
N GLU A 9 -1.87 -26.06 7.94
CA GLU A 9 -1.09 -25.54 9.07
C GLU A 9 -0.22 -24.35 8.65
N GLN A 10 0.49 -24.49 7.53
CA GLN A 10 1.32 -23.42 6.98
C GLN A 10 0.48 -22.22 6.57
N TYR A 11 -0.70 -22.41 5.99
CA TYR A 11 -1.52 -21.28 5.55
C TYR A 11 -2.26 -20.60 6.71
N TYR A 12 -3.03 -21.33 7.52
CA TYR A 12 -3.89 -20.73 8.55
C TYR A 12 -3.13 -20.37 9.83
N ALA A 13 -2.26 -21.26 10.30
CA ALA A 13 -1.49 -21.05 11.51
C ALA A 13 -0.16 -20.34 11.24
N SER A 14 0.30 -20.30 9.97
CA SER A 14 1.60 -19.71 9.60
C SER A 14 2.74 -20.33 10.40
N GLN A 15 2.65 -21.63 10.62
CA GLN A 15 3.62 -22.41 11.37
C GLN A 15 3.96 -23.72 10.65
N GLN A 16 5.04 -24.34 11.08
CA GLN A 16 5.43 -25.69 10.67
C GLN A 16 6.02 -26.41 11.88
N VAL A 17 5.46 -27.58 12.17
CA VAL A 17 5.86 -28.42 13.29
C VAL A 17 6.67 -29.61 12.80
N TYR A 18 7.80 -29.86 13.45
CA TYR A 18 8.65 -31.03 13.22
C TYR A 18 8.66 -31.88 14.49
N LEU A 19 8.38 -33.17 14.31
CA LEU A 19 8.56 -34.17 15.34
C LEU A 19 9.90 -34.87 15.08
N VAL A 20 10.83 -34.81 16.04
CA VAL A 20 12.12 -35.50 15.90
C VAL A 20 11.90 -37.01 16.01
N PRO A 21 12.22 -37.81 14.96
CA PRO A 21 11.98 -39.25 14.96
C PRO A 21 12.69 -39.98 16.11
N ALA A 22 12.06 -41.05 16.60
CA ALA A 22 12.65 -41.92 17.62
C ALA A 22 14.02 -42.47 17.15
N ALA A 23 15.03 -42.38 18.01
CA ALA A 23 16.44 -42.74 17.77
C ALA A 23 17.28 -41.79 16.88
N SER A 24 16.83 -40.56 16.64
CA SER A 24 17.62 -39.54 15.94
C SER A 24 17.83 -38.27 16.76
N THR A 25 18.95 -37.59 16.53
CA THR A 25 19.14 -36.19 16.92
C THR A 25 19.12 -35.36 15.65
N GLN A 26 18.37 -34.26 15.66
CA GLN A 26 18.23 -33.39 14.49
C GLN A 26 18.53 -31.95 14.89
N SER A 27 19.48 -31.33 14.20
CA SER A 27 19.84 -29.92 14.38
C SER A 27 19.35 -29.03 13.24
N VAL A 28 19.01 -29.60 12.08
CA VAL A 28 18.65 -28.85 10.87
C VAL A 28 17.19 -29.09 10.50
N PHE A 29 16.44 -28.01 10.35
CA PHE A 29 15.02 -27.99 9.99
C PHE A 29 14.79 -27.07 8.79
N ILE A 30 14.14 -27.58 7.74
CA ILE A 30 13.93 -26.85 6.48
C ILE A 30 12.47 -26.41 6.40
N TRP A 31 12.22 -25.11 6.46
CA TRP A 31 10.92 -24.50 6.26
C TRP A 31 10.45 -24.71 4.82
N THR A 32 9.30 -25.38 4.66
CA THR A 32 8.73 -25.67 3.34
C THR A 32 7.62 -24.70 2.95
N GLY A 33 7.25 -23.75 3.82
CA GLY A 33 6.25 -22.72 3.53
C GLY A 33 6.78 -21.53 2.71
N GLY A 34 8.04 -21.56 2.25
CA GLY A 34 8.70 -20.52 1.45
C GLY A 34 8.65 -20.76 -0.07
N THR A 35 9.28 -19.88 -0.84
CA THR A 35 9.38 -19.95 -2.31
C THR A 35 10.54 -20.82 -2.80
N ASP A 36 11.64 -20.85 -2.04
CA ASP A 36 12.79 -21.70 -2.29
C ASP A 36 12.69 -22.97 -1.43
N GLN A 37 12.16 -24.03 -2.02
CA GLN A 37 12.34 -25.40 -1.52
C GLN A 37 13.53 -26.00 -2.26
N SER A 38 14.75 -25.80 -1.76
CA SER A 38 15.93 -26.48 -2.29
C SER A 38 15.77 -28.00 -2.13
N GLY A 39 15.27 -28.69 -3.16
CA GLY A 39 15.08 -30.15 -3.18
C GLY A 39 13.79 -30.64 -3.81
N ALA A 40 12.75 -29.80 -3.92
CA ALA A 40 11.55 -30.10 -4.70
C ALA A 40 11.64 -29.32 -6.01
N GLY A 41 11.57 -29.97 -7.17
CA GLY A 41 11.72 -29.35 -8.50
C GLY A 41 10.64 -28.31 -8.88
N TYR A 42 9.98 -27.66 -7.93
CA TYR A 42 8.90 -26.70 -8.09
C TYR A 42 9.06 -25.55 -7.08
N LYS A 43 8.91 -24.31 -7.53
CA LYS A 43 8.81 -23.14 -6.66
C LYS A 43 7.43 -23.13 -5.98
N SER A 44 7.42 -23.16 -4.65
CA SER A 44 6.19 -23.10 -3.85
C SER A 44 5.69 -21.66 -3.74
N LEU A 45 4.38 -21.46 -3.63
CA LEU A 45 3.81 -20.20 -3.18
C LEU A 45 4.04 -20.10 -1.67
N GLY A 46 4.71 -19.05 -1.21
CA GLY A 46 5.15 -18.99 0.17
C GLY A 46 5.88 -17.74 0.61
N VAL A 47 6.18 -17.67 1.91
CA VAL A 47 7.00 -16.63 2.54
C VAL A 47 8.29 -17.25 3.03
N ASP A 48 9.41 -16.74 2.53
CA ASP A 48 10.74 -17.17 2.96
C ASP A 48 11.09 -16.60 4.34
N LEU A 49 11.90 -17.32 5.10
CA LEU A 49 12.41 -16.86 6.39
C LEU A 49 13.45 -15.75 6.18
N ILE A 50 13.27 -14.65 6.90
CA ILE A 50 14.16 -13.47 6.90
C ILE A 50 14.77 -13.36 8.30
N GLY A 51 16.09 -13.53 8.37
CA GLY A 51 16.87 -13.36 9.59
C GLY A 51 17.06 -11.90 9.98
N THR A 52 17.53 -11.65 11.21
CA THR A 52 17.76 -10.30 11.71
C THR A 52 18.95 -9.65 11.01
N VAL A 53 18.83 -8.38 10.65
CA VAL A 53 19.97 -7.54 10.26
C VAL A 53 20.13 -6.47 11.33
N ALA A 54 21.25 -6.52 12.06
CA ALA A 54 21.50 -5.66 13.21
C ALA A 54 21.35 -4.17 12.84
N GLY A 55 20.46 -3.47 13.55
CA GLY A 55 20.19 -2.04 13.36
C GLY A 55 19.34 -1.69 12.13
N VAL A 56 18.89 -2.68 11.34
CA VAL A 56 18.16 -2.46 10.08
C VAL A 56 16.79 -3.15 10.07
N SER A 57 16.69 -4.42 10.46
CA SER A 57 15.43 -5.17 10.38
C SER A 57 15.31 -6.30 11.41
N ASN A 58 14.11 -6.49 11.94
CA ASN A 58 13.75 -7.62 12.80
C ASN A 58 13.49 -8.90 11.97
N THR A 59 13.59 -10.08 12.59
CA THR A 59 13.17 -11.34 11.95
C THR A 59 11.69 -11.33 11.58
N ASN A 60 11.34 -12.12 10.56
CA ASN A 60 9.94 -12.39 10.25
C ASN A 60 9.41 -13.70 10.89
N PHE A 61 10.21 -14.41 11.70
CA PHE A 61 9.85 -15.70 12.31
C PHE A 61 10.43 -15.91 13.71
N GLU A 62 9.84 -16.85 14.44
CA GLU A 62 10.24 -17.32 15.77
C GLU A 62 10.31 -18.85 15.80
N VAL A 63 11.23 -19.40 16.60
CA VAL A 63 11.42 -20.85 16.76
C VAL A 63 11.16 -21.26 18.20
N PHE A 64 10.40 -22.32 18.39
CA PHE A 64 10.07 -22.90 19.69
C PHE A 64 10.56 -24.35 19.76
N LEU A 65 11.12 -24.72 20.90
CA LEU A 65 11.42 -26.11 21.27
C LEU A 65 10.52 -26.47 22.47
N ASP A 66 9.64 -27.45 22.31
CA ASP A 66 8.68 -27.88 23.34
C ASP A 66 7.91 -26.69 23.97
N ASN A 67 7.46 -25.75 23.11
CA ASN A 67 6.80 -24.48 23.46
C ASN A 67 7.65 -23.43 24.20
N THR A 68 8.95 -23.67 24.38
CA THR A 68 9.89 -22.65 24.88
C THR A 68 10.48 -21.88 23.69
N LYS A 69 10.35 -20.55 23.71
CA LYS A 69 10.90 -19.68 22.66
C LYS A 69 12.43 -19.70 22.71
N LEU A 70 13.07 -19.96 21.58
CA LEU A 70 14.52 -19.87 21.42
C LEU A 70 14.90 -18.46 20.93
N THR A 71 16.14 -18.05 21.20
CA THR A 71 16.67 -16.77 20.69
C THR A 71 17.54 -16.98 19.46
N GLU A 72 17.50 -16.03 18.53
CA GLU A 72 18.38 -16.05 17.35
C GLU A 72 19.79 -15.62 17.76
N ALA A 73 20.73 -16.56 17.81
CA ALA A 73 22.14 -16.33 18.12
C ALA A 73 22.96 -17.63 17.97
N ALA A 74 24.28 -17.50 17.87
CA ALA A 74 25.18 -18.65 17.94
C ALA A 74 25.41 -19.05 19.42
N GLY A 75 24.89 -20.21 19.86
CA GLY A 75 25.10 -20.70 21.22
C GLY A 75 24.13 -21.82 21.66
N ALA A 76 24.37 -22.37 22.86
CA ALA A 76 23.51 -23.41 23.46
C ALA A 76 22.11 -22.84 23.78
N GLY A 77 21.05 -23.50 23.30
CA GLY A 77 19.66 -23.03 23.46
C GLY A 77 19.22 -21.97 22.44
N ASN A 78 20.03 -21.66 21.43
CA ASN A 78 19.73 -20.65 20.41
C ASN A 78 19.58 -21.29 19.01
N TYR A 79 19.05 -20.54 18.05
CA TYR A 79 18.96 -20.97 16.65
C TYR A 79 19.60 -19.94 15.70
N GLN A 80 19.95 -20.38 14.50
CA GLN A 80 20.46 -19.54 13.42
C GLN A 80 19.86 -19.93 12.07
N LEU A 81 19.66 -18.95 11.20
CA LEU A 81 19.30 -19.18 9.79
C LEU A 81 20.59 -19.39 8.99
N THR A 82 20.89 -20.63 8.60
CA THR A 82 22.17 -20.98 7.92
C THR A 82 22.12 -20.83 6.42
N SER A 83 20.93 -20.93 5.83
CA SER A 83 20.64 -20.64 4.42
C SER A 83 19.17 -20.25 4.28
N SER A 84 18.74 -19.82 3.10
CA SER A 84 17.33 -19.54 2.82
C SER A 84 16.45 -20.68 3.34
N ASN A 85 15.51 -20.36 4.23
CA ASN A 85 14.55 -21.31 4.82
C ASN A 85 15.14 -22.44 5.68
N THR A 86 16.45 -22.45 5.98
CA THR A 86 17.05 -23.53 6.79
C THR A 86 17.42 -23.03 8.18
N VAL A 87 16.72 -23.52 9.19
CA VAL A 87 16.96 -23.23 10.59
C VAL A 87 17.86 -24.30 11.18
N THR A 88 18.96 -23.88 11.79
CA THR A 88 19.87 -24.76 12.54
C THR A 88 19.85 -24.42 14.02
N LEU A 89 19.59 -25.40 14.87
CA LEU A 89 19.64 -25.26 16.32
C LEU A 89 21.08 -25.41 16.83
N GLY A 90 21.47 -24.59 17.81
CA GLY A 90 22.78 -24.67 18.48
C GLY A 90 22.91 -25.91 19.38
N THR A 91 21.81 -26.39 19.94
CA THR A 91 21.71 -27.70 20.61
C THR A 91 20.78 -28.58 19.79
N ALA A 92 21.25 -29.77 19.37
CA ALA A 92 20.41 -30.69 18.60
C ALA A 92 19.18 -31.12 19.40
N ALA A 93 18.01 -31.09 18.77
CA ALA A 93 16.79 -31.58 19.39
C ALA A 93 16.87 -33.12 19.52
N THR A 94 16.53 -33.63 20.69
CA THR A 94 16.56 -35.07 21.00
C THR A 94 15.24 -35.75 20.62
N ALA A 95 15.26 -37.08 20.51
CA ALA A 95 14.10 -37.88 20.17
C ALA A 95 12.85 -37.52 21.00
N GLY A 96 11.72 -37.31 20.32
CA GLY A 96 10.44 -36.98 20.95
C GLY A 96 10.20 -35.49 21.22
N GLN A 97 11.20 -34.62 21.04
CA GLN A 97 11.00 -33.17 21.14
C GLN A 97 10.30 -32.61 19.90
N VAL A 98 9.55 -31.52 20.11
CA VAL A 98 8.78 -30.84 19.07
C VAL A 98 9.43 -29.49 18.78
N VAL A 99 9.85 -29.31 17.53
CA VAL A 99 10.36 -28.02 17.02
C VAL A 99 9.26 -27.37 16.21
N LYS A 100 8.93 -26.11 16.54
CA LYS A 100 7.89 -25.34 15.87
C LYS A 100 8.46 -24.03 15.36
N ILE A 101 8.36 -23.80 14.06
CA ILE A 101 8.71 -22.54 13.40
C ILE A 101 7.41 -21.77 13.16
N VAL A 102 7.33 -20.51 13.57
CA VAL A 102 6.13 -19.67 13.43
C VAL A 102 6.50 -18.34 12.79
N LEU A 103 5.75 -17.90 11.78
CA LEU A 103 5.90 -16.56 11.23
C LEU A 103 5.32 -15.51 12.20
N THR A 104 6.04 -14.41 12.37
CA THR A 104 5.60 -13.25 13.18
C THR A 104 4.40 -12.55 12.53
N ASN A 105 3.60 -11.86 13.35
CA ASN A 105 2.42 -11.10 12.90
C ASN A 105 2.80 -9.76 12.22
N THR A 106 3.62 -9.86 11.17
CA THR A 106 4.19 -8.72 10.44
C THR A 106 3.92 -8.88 8.94
N LYS A 107 4.03 -7.77 8.19
CA LYS A 107 3.90 -7.77 6.72
C LYS A 107 4.82 -8.79 6.03
N PRO A 108 6.15 -8.84 6.29
CA PRO A 108 7.03 -9.83 5.68
C PRO A 108 6.88 -11.25 6.27
N GLY A 109 6.02 -11.45 7.28
CA GLY A 109 5.74 -12.75 7.89
C GLY A 109 4.33 -13.23 7.57
N LYS A 110 3.52 -13.39 8.61
CA LYS A 110 2.17 -13.99 8.54
C LYS A 110 1.24 -13.33 7.52
N TRP A 111 1.28 -12.01 7.35
CA TRP A 111 0.34 -11.32 6.46
C TRP A 111 0.58 -11.63 4.98
N SER A 112 1.85 -11.64 4.55
CA SER A 112 2.19 -12.02 3.17
C SER A 112 1.83 -13.47 2.87
N ASN A 113 1.92 -14.35 3.87
CA ASN A 113 1.58 -15.76 3.71
C ASN A 113 0.10 -15.96 3.35
N HIS A 114 -0.79 -15.18 3.99
CA HIS A 114 -2.23 -15.19 3.70
C HIS A 114 -2.60 -14.58 2.33
N ASP A 115 -1.73 -13.74 1.74
CA ASP A 115 -2.00 -13.07 0.46
C ASP A 115 -1.40 -13.79 -0.77
N THR A 116 -0.80 -14.96 -0.58
CA THR A 116 -0.14 -15.71 -1.67
C THR A 116 -1.11 -16.30 -2.70
N TYR A 117 -2.37 -16.59 -2.34
CA TYR A 117 -3.31 -17.28 -3.22
C TYR A 117 -4.15 -16.34 -4.10
N SER A 118 -4.31 -15.09 -3.72
CA SER A 118 -5.10 -14.09 -4.43
C SER A 118 -4.37 -13.57 -5.68
N THR A 119 -3.04 -13.61 -5.65
CA THR A 119 -2.14 -12.99 -6.63
C THR A 119 -1.27 -14.01 -7.38
N ILE A 120 -0.72 -13.58 -8.51
CA ILE A 120 0.25 -14.31 -9.33
C ILE A 120 1.38 -13.36 -9.73
N SER A 121 2.63 -13.84 -9.70
CA SER A 121 3.79 -13.03 -10.09
C SER A 121 3.92 -12.89 -11.61
N ILE A 122 4.53 -11.80 -12.10
CA ILE A 122 4.84 -11.66 -13.54
C ILE A 122 5.69 -12.83 -14.06
N ASN A 123 6.63 -13.31 -13.25
CA ASN A 123 7.48 -14.44 -13.64
C ASN A 123 6.67 -15.71 -13.88
N ASP A 124 5.66 -15.98 -13.05
CA ASP A 124 4.77 -17.13 -13.21
C ASP A 124 3.81 -16.95 -14.38
N ILE A 125 3.29 -15.73 -14.61
CA ILE A 125 2.51 -15.40 -15.82
C ILE A 125 3.34 -15.72 -17.07
N ILE A 126 4.60 -15.28 -17.14
CA ILE A 126 5.46 -15.54 -18.30
C ILE A 126 5.70 -17.03 -18.48
N SER A 127 6.00 -17.76 -17.41
CA SER A 127 6.22 -19.21 -17.47
C SER A 127 4.95 -19.96 -17.90
N ASN A 128 3.79 -19.62 -17.34
CA ASN A 128 2.49 -20.19 -17.76
C ASN A 128 2.17 -19.83 -19.22
N PHE A 129 2.45 -18.61 -19.65
CA PHE A 129 2.27 -18.16 -21.03
C PHE A 129 3.12 -18.97 -22.00
N GLN A 130 4.38 -19.22 -21.65
CA GLN A 130 5.28 -20.07 -22.45
C GLN A 130 4.72 -21.48 -22.61
N VAL A 131 4.22 -22.09 -21.53
CA VAL A 131 3.61 -23.43 -21.58
C VAL A 131 2.31 -23.45 -22.40
N ALA A 132 1.44 -22.45 -22.24
CA ALA A 132 0.12 -22.42 -22.86
C ALA A 132 0.17 -22.02 -24.34
N TYR A 133 0.91 -20.97 -24.69
CA TYR A 133 0.80 -20.31 -26.01
C TYR A 133 2.05 -20.45 -26.88
N VAL A 134 3.19 -20.85 -26.32
CA VAL A 134 4.44 -21.02 -27.07
C VAL A 134 4.70 -22.52 -27.30
N GLY A 135 5.20 -22.87 -28.49
CA GLY A 135 5.60 -24.24 -28.82
C GLY A 135 5.34 -24.63 -30.27
N ALA A 136 5.93 -25.75 -30.68
CA ALA A 136 5.72 -26.31 -32.01
C ALA A 136 4.22 -26.60 -32.25
N GLY A 137 3.71 -26.19 -33.41
CA GLY A 137 2.29 -26.34 -33.78
C GLY A 137 1.35 -25.25 -33.24
N LYS A 138 1.85 -24.29 -32.45
CA LYS A 138 1.07 -23.12 -32.00
C LYS A 138 1.33 -21.90 -32.89
N LEU A 139 0.49 -20.87 -32.76
CA LEU A 139 0.67 -19.58 -33.46
C LEU A 139 2.03 -18.92 -33.16
N ILE A 140 2.55 -19.14 -31.94
CA ILE A 140 3.87 -18.64 -31.52
C ILE A 140 4.81 -19.85 -31.37
N PRO A 141 5.56 -20.23 -32.42
CA PRO A 141 6.52 -21.34 -32.35
C PRO A 141 7.66 -21.08 -31.36
N ASN A 142 8.17 -19.84 -31.28
CA ASN A 142 9.25 -19.44 -30.38
C ASN A 142 9.17 -17.94 -30.00
N VAL A 143 9.66 -17.58 -28.82
CA VAL A 143 9.77 -16.18 -28.38
C VAL A 143 10.82 -16.07 -27.27
N LYS A 144 11.58 -14.98 -27.24
CA LYS A 144 12.57 -14.75 -26.19
C LYS A 144 11.85 -14.38 -24.88
N ARG A 145 12.33 -14.91 -23.75
CA ARG A 145 11.76 -14.58 -22.42
C ARG A 145 11.84 -13.07 -22.12
N THR A 146 12.86 -12.38 -22.60
CA THR A 146 13.02 -10.93 -22.46
C THR A 146 11.92 -10.13 -23.17
N ASP A 147 11.47 -10.60 -24.32
CA ASP A 147 10.39 -9.97 -25.09
C ASP A 147 9.03 -10.17 -24.40
N LEU A 148 8.78 -11.37 -23.89
CA LEU A 148 7.62 -11.64 -23.04
C LEU A 148 7.62 -10.79 -21.77
N MET A 149 8.78 -10.62 -21.14
CA MET A 149 8.94 -9.77 -19.96
C MET A 149 8.60 -8.31 -20.27
N PHE A 150 9.04 -7.80 -21.42
CA PHE A 150 8.72 -6.44 -21.85
C PHE A 150 7.21 -6.24 -22.02
N HIS A 151 6.54 -7.13 -22.77
CA HIS A 151 5.10 -7.06 -22.96
C HIS A 151 4.30 -7.30 -21.67
N ALA A 152 4.78 -8.16 -20.76
CA ALA A 152 4.16 -8.35 -19.46
C ALA A 152 4.28 -7.10 -18.57
N LYS A 153 5.46 -6.47 -18.51
CA LYS A 153 5.67 -5.21 -17.76
C LYS A 153 4.83 -4.07 -18.33
N ARG A 154 4.77 -3.93 -19.66
CA ARG A 154 3.92 -2.93 -20.33
C ARG A 154 2.44 -3.20 -20.09
N GLY A 155 2.03 -4.46 -20.15
CA GLY A 155 0.69 -4.90 -19.76
C GLY A 155 0.38 -4.45 -18.33
N LEU A 156 1.21 -4.83 -17.35
CA LEU A 156 1.03 -4.44 -15.95
C LEU A 156 0.88 -2.91 -15.80
N GLN A 157 1.73 -2.14 -16.47
CA GLN A 157 1.63 -0.67 -16.46
C GLN A 157 0.28 -0.21 -17.02
N GLU A 158 -0.13 -0.68 -18.20
CA GLU A 158 -1.43 -0.35 -18.79
C GLU A 158 -2.60 -0.76 -17.87
N PHE A 159 -2.55 -1.93 -17.25
CA PHE A 159 -3.55 -2.37 -16.26
C PHE A 159 -3.54 -1.48 -15.01
N SER A 160 -2.38 -1.10 -14.49
CA SER A 160 -2.28 -0.22 -13.34
C SER A 160 -2.89 1.15 -13.66
N TYR A 161 -2.58 1.76 -14.79
CA TYR A 161 -3.15 3.07 -15.10
C TYR A 161 -4.67 3.04 -15.36
N ASP A 162 -5.20 2.00 -16.01
CA ASP A 162 -6.59 1.97 -16.52
C ASP A 162 -7.60 1.20 -15.62
N THR A 163 -7.10 0.31 -14.76
CA THR A 163 -7.93 -0.61 -13.94
C THR A 163 -7.65 -0.58 -12.44
N LEU A 164 -6.42 -0.26 -12.04
CA LEU A 164 -6.01 -0.21 -10.65
C LEU A 164 -5.28 1.10 -10.44
N LYS A 165 -5.99 2.24 -10.24
CA LYS A 165 -5.33 3.36 -9.53
C LYS A 165 -4.66 2.68 -8.33
N SER A 166 -3.33 2.60 -8.33
CA SER A 166 -2.61 1.79 -7.35
C SER A 166 -2.68 2.58 -6.07
N THR A 167 -3.86 2.53 -5.44
CA THR A 167 -4.20 3.34 -4.29
C THR A 167 -3.60 2.64 -3.10
N LYS A 168 -2.46 3.11 -2.65
CA LYS A 168 -1.88 2.68 -1.39
C LYS A 168 -2.56 3.47 -0.28
N SER A 169 -2.77 2.81 0.84
CA SER A 169 -3.29 3.43 2.05
C SER A 169 -2.30 3.18 3.18
N GLN A 170 -2.02 4.21 3.95
CA GLN A 170 -1.15 4.15 5.12
C GLN A 170 -1.87 4.77 6.31
N GLU A 171 -1.80 4.07 7.44
CA GLU A 171 -2.20 4.61 8.74
C GLU A 171 -0.99 5.32 9.34
N LEU A 172 -1.14 6.61 9.63
CA LEU A 172 -0.07 7.47 10.13
C LEU A 172 -0.64 8.33 11.26
N THR A 173 0.15 8.56 12.31
CA THR A 173 -0.18 9.56 13.32
C THR A 173 0.46 10.88 12.93
N ILE A 174 -0.33 11.96 12.92
CA ILE A 174 0.21 13.29 12.63
C ILE A 174 1.05 13.74 13.84
N PRO A 175 2.36 13.99 13.67
CA PRO A 175 3.21 14.48 14.75
C PRO A 175 2.84 15.91 15.17
N ALA A 176 3.33 16.35 16.34
CA ALA A 176 3.07 17.68 16.88
C ALA A 176 3.55 18.84 15.98
N ASN A 177 4.48 18.60 15.06
CA ASN A 177 4.92 19.55 14.04
C ASN A 177 4.01 19.58 12.80
N LEU A 178 2.82 18.95 12.86
CA LEU A 178 1.73 19.02 11.87
C LEU A 178 2.15 18.68 10.44
N SER A 179 3.21 17.88 10.26
CA SER A 179 3.74 17.57 8.95
C SER A 179 4.20 16.12 8.84
N LEU A 180 3.89 15.52 7.69
CA LEU A 180 4.32 14.16 7.32
C LEU A 180 5.13 14.21 6.03
N LEU A 181 6.16 13.38 5.93
CA LEU A 181 6.92 13.25 4.69
C LEU A 181 6.07 12.53 3.62
N ILE A 182 6.15 13.01 2.39
CA ILE A 182 5.49 12.36 1.25
C ILE A 182 6.18 11.00 0.98
N PRO A 183 5.41 9.91 0.80
CA PRO A 183 5.96 8.61 0.42
C PRO A 183 6.74 8.67 -0.90
N GLN A 184 7.79 7.87 -1.04
CA GLN A 184 8.68 7.89 -2.20
C GLN A 184 7.97 7.64 -3.55
N ASP A 185 6.96 6.80 -3.55
CA ASP A 185 6.21 6.39 -4.74
C ASP A 185 4.92 7.22 -4.95
N TYR A 186 4.76 8.33 -4.23
CA TYR A 186 3.59 9.19 -4.30
C TYR A 186 3.50 9.92 -5.65
N VAL A 187 2.36 9.76 -6.34
CA VAL A 187 2.03 10.52 -7.55
C VAL A 187 0.95 11.56 -7.27
N ASN A 188 -0.12 11.17 -6.60
CA ASN A 188 -1.22 12.08 -6.28
C ASN A 188 -2.04 11.55 -5.09
N TYR A 189 -2.73 12.43 -4.36
CA TYR A 189 -3.59 12.02 -3.26
C TYR A 189 -4.95 11.54 -3.78
N VAL A 190 -5.58 10.65 -3.02
CA VAL A 190 -6.97 10.21 -3.24
C VAL A 190 -7.84 10.80 -2.15
N SER A 191 -7.46 10.58 -0.88
CA SER A 191 -8.20 11.05 0.27
C SER A 191 -7.36 11.02 1.54
N PHE A 192 -7.72 11.89 2.47
CA PHE A 192 -7.25 11.87 3.84
C PHE A 192 -8.45 11.70 4.76
N PHE A 193 -8.37 10.76 5.70
CA PHE A 193 -9.38 10.57 6.72
C PHE A 193 -8.73 10.61 8.10
N ARG A 194 -9.30 11.35 9.03
CA ARG A 194 -9.01 11.20 10.46
C ARG A 194 -9.83 10.03 11.00
N VAL A 195 -9.24 9.23 11.87
CA VAL A 195 -9.92 8.16 12.59
C VAL A 195 -10.27 8.66 13.98
N ASP A 196 -11.56 8.70 14.33
CA ASP A 196 -11.98 9.10 15.68
C ASP A 196 -11.84 7.94 16.69
N GLY A 197 -12.08 8.23 17.98
CA GLY A 197 -11.97 7.23 19.05
C GLY A 197 -12.94 6.04 18.93
N LEU A 198 -13.95 6.13 18.06
CA LEU A 198 -14.86 5.02 17.74
C LEU A 198 -14.42 4.24 16.48
N GLY A 199 -13.32 4.65 15.84
CA GLY A 199 -12.84 4.07 14.58
C GLY A 199 -13.55 4.62 13.34
N VAL A 200 -14.35 5.69 13.45
CA VAL A 200 -15.08 6.27 12.32
C VAL A 200 -14.15 7.20 11.53
N GLN A 201 -14.11 7.00 10.22
CA GLN A 201 -13.34 7.82 9.30
C GLN A 201 -14.07 9.14 9.00
N ARG A 202 -13.41 10.25 9.26
CA ARG A 202 -13.89 11.61 9.00
C ARG A 202 -13.01 12.27 7.92
N PRO A 203 -13.58 12.74 6.80
CA PRO A 203 -12.78 13.27 5.69
C PRO A 203 -12.08 14.57 6.10
N ILE A 204 -10.79 14.66 5.80
CA ILE A 204 -9.98 15.88 5.91
C ILE A 204 -9.96 16.54 4.54
N TYR A 205 -10.15 17.86 4.50
CA TYR A 205 -10.31 18.59 3.25
C TYR A 205 -9.02 19.29 2.82
N PRO A 206 -8.77 19.45 1.52
CA PRO A 206 -7.66 20.29 1.07
C PRO A 206 -7.91 21.75 1.46
N THR A 207 -6.83 22.46 1.79
CA THR A 207 -6.84 23.90 2.10
C THR A 207 -7.36 24.76 0.96
N ASN A 208 -7.23 24.32 -0.31
CA ASN A 208 -7.70 25.04 -1.49
C ASN A 208 -7.27 26.52 -1.50
N LEU A 209 -8.23 27.45 -1.33
CA LEU A 209 -8.01 28.89 -1.31
C LEU A 209 -7.61 29.44 0.08
N LEU A 210 -7.66 28.62 1.14
CA LEU A 210 -7.34 29.07 2.50
C LEU A 210 -5.83 29.23 2.73
N HIS A 211 -5.04 28.31 2.17
CA HIS A 211 -3.59 28.32 2.33
C HIS A 211 -2.91 27.62 1.16
N GLN A 212 -1.79 28.18 0.70
CA GLN A 212 -0.94 27.58 -0.31
C GLN A 212 0.51 27.67 0.13
N SER A 213 1.22 26.55 0.06
CA SER A 213 2.65 26.52 0.36
C SER A 213 3.42 27.22 -0.77
N PRO A 214 4.24 28.24 -0.49
CA PRO A 214 5.02 28.90 -1.53
C PRO A 214 6.09 27.95 -2.09
N GLN A 215 6.24 27.94 -3.42
CA GLN A 215 7.26 27.12 -4.09
C GLN A 215 8.68 27.67 -3.90
N GLN A 216 8.79 28.98 -3.63
CA GLN A 216 10.04 29.71 -3.38
C GLN A 216 9.79 30.73 -2.29
N VAL A 217 10.75 30.91 -1.39
CA VAL A 217 10.73 31.93 -0.33
C VAL A 217 12.06 32.67 -0.38
N PRO A 218 12.25 33.56 -1.37
CA PRO A 218 13.47 34.33 -1.47
C PRO A 218 13.64 35.23 -0.24
N VAL A 219 14.82 35.19 0.36
CA VAL A 219 15.20 36.15 1.41
C VAL A 219 15.38 37.51 0.76
N GLN A 220 14.78 38.54 1.34
CA GLN A 220 14.80 39.90 0.81
C GLN A 220 15.63 40.82 1.71
N ASP A 221 16.27 41.82 1.10
CA ASP A 221 16.90 42.92 1.82
C ASP A 221 15.87 43.94 2.33
N SER A 222 16.33 45.01 2.99
CA SER A 222 15.46 46.08 3.50
C SER A 222 14.70 46.85 2.41
N ASN A 223 15.10 46.70 1.14
CA ASN A 223 14.46 47.32 -0.01
C ASN A 223 13.49 46.35 -0.73
N GLY A 224 13.34 45.11 -0.23
CA GLY A 224 12.48 44.09 -0.81
C GLY A 224 13.11 43.34 -1.98
N ILE A 225 14.42 43.47 -2.20
CA ILE A 225 15.15 42.82 -3.30
C ILE A 225 15.64 41.44 -2.83
N PRO A 226 15.35 40.34 -3.55
CA PRO A 226 15.90 39.02 -3.25
C PRO A 226 17.43 39.02 -3.21
N THR A 227 18.02 38.47 -2.15
CA THR A 227 19.47 38.32 -1.99
C THR A 227 19.95 37.00 -2.62
N GLN A 228 21.13 36.97 -3.23
CA GLN A 228 21.72 35.78 -3.85
C GLN A 228 22.79 35.10 -2.97
N ASP A 229 23.00 33.81 -3.21
CA ASP A 229 24.15 33.06 -2.71
C ASP A 229 25.41 33.28 -3.60
N ASP A 230 26.53 32.72 -3.16
CA ASP A 230 27.83 32.80 -3.87
C ASP A 230 27.83 32.12 -5.26
N VAL A 231 26.75 31.41 -5.62
CA VAL A 231 26.54 30.71 -6.89
C VAL A 231 25.44 31.40 -7.73
N ALA A 232 25.04 32.61 -7.35
CA ALA A 232 24.04 33.45 -8.01
C ALA A 232 22.59 32.89 -8.01
N ASN A 233 22.27 31.96 -7.11
CA ASN A 233 20.87 31.57 -6.86
C ASN A 233 20.27 32.44 -5.76
N ASN A 234 18.95 32.67 -5.78
CA ASN A 234 18.30 33.37 -4.67
C ASN A 234 18.41 32.55 -3.38
N LEU A 235 18.78 33.22 -2.29
CA LEU A 235 18.81 32.62 -0.97
C LEU A 235 17.38 32.30 -0.53
N GLU A 236 17.17 31.09 -0.04
CA GLU A 236 15.85 30.56 0.31
C GLU A 236 15.66 30.52 1.84
N GLY A 237 14.61 31.17 2.33
CA GLY A 237 14.27 31.27 3.75
C GLY A 237 13.17 30.30 4.20
N THR A 238 12.76 30.45 5.46
CA THR A 238 11.59 29.77 6.04
C THR A 238 10.29 30.49 5.68
N SER A 239 9.22 29.74 5.45
CA SER A 239 7.92 30.31 5.06
C SER A 239 7.15 30.82 6.28
N ILE A 240 7.04 32.13 6.42
CA ILE A 240 6.19 32.78 7.44
C ILE A 240 4.71 32.41 7.23
N SER A 241 4.25 32.17 6.00
CA SER A 241 2.87 31.76 5.75
C SER A 241 2.58 30.35 6.27
N ASN A 242 3.54 29.42 6.15
CA ASN A 242 3.39 28.07 6.69
C ASN A 242 3.46 28.07 8.22
N GLU A 243 4.35 28.88 8.80
CA GLU A 243 4.45 29.07 10.25
C GLU A 243 3.12 29.58 10.83
N ARG A 244 2.57 30.68 10.29
CA ARG A 244 1.27 31.21 10.70
C ARG A 244 0.11 30.24 10.50
N TRP A 245 0.15 29.43 9.45
CA TRP A 245 -0.86 28.39 9.22
C TRP A 245 -0.80 27.28 10.29
N SER A 246 0.40 26.90 10.72
CA SER A 246 0.57 25.88 11.76
C SER A 246 0.07 26.34 13.14
N GLU A 247 0.12 27.64 13.41
CA GLU A 247 -0.38 28.27 14.63
C GLU A 247 -1.84 28.73 14.53
N ALA A 248 -2.45 28.63 13.35
CA ALA A 248 -3.80 29.12 13.13
C ALA A 248 -4.83 28.34 13.96
N GLU A 249 -5.75 29.08 14.59
CA GLU A 249 -6.85 28.49 15.32
C GLU A 249 -8.03 28.18 14.39
N ASP A 250 -8.32 26.89 14.20
CA ASP A 250 -9.29 26.39 13.23
C ASP A 250 -10.73 26.90 13.42
N TYR A 251 -11.11 27.25 14.66
CA TYR A 251 -12.44 27.80 14.95
C TYR A 251 -12.64 29.19 14.33
N LYS A 252 -11.58 29.98 14.17
CA LYS A 252 -11.62 31.29 13.50
C LYS A 252 -11.89 31.16 12.00
N ILE A 253 -11.54 30.02 11.41
CA ILE A 253 -11.73 29.72 9.97
C ILE A 253 -13.09 29.08 9.72
N SER A 254 -13.49 28.14 10.58
CA SER A 254 -14.74 27.39 10.45
C SER A 254 -15.97 28.14 10.98
N GLY A 255 -15.77 29.21 11.76
CA GLY A 255 -16.87 29.90 12.45
C GLY A 255 -17.48 29.07 13.58
N ALA A 256 -16.76 28.07 14.08
CA ALA A 256 -17.20 27.25 15.20
C ALA A 256 -17.20 28.06 16.51
N TYR A 257 -18.20 27.81 17.35
CA TYR A 257 -18.35 28.48 18.64
C TYR A 257 -17.26 28.07 19.64
N THR A 258 -16.79 29.02 20.43
CA THR A 258 -15.91 28.76 21.59
C THR A 258 -16.69 28.84 22.89
N ASP A 259 -16.21 28.19 23.95
CA ASP A 259 -16.82 28.24 25.29
C ASP A 259 -16.87 29.68 25.86
N GLN A 260 -15.96 30.56 25.42
CA GLN A 260 -16.00 31.98 25.75
C GLN A 260 -17.22 32.69 25.17
N MET A 261 -17.68 32.33 23.97
CA MET A 261 -18.89 32.91 23.37
C MET A 261 -20.16 32.54 24.16
N TYR A 262 -20.18 31.39 24.84
CA TYR A 262 -21.28 31.04 25.75
C TYR A 262 -21.32 31.96 26.99
N ASN A 263 -20.14 32.32 27.52
CA ASN A 263 -20.00 33.15 28.72
C ASN A 263 -20.09 34.67 28.43
N GLU A 264 -19.94 35.09 27.18
CA GLU A 264 -20.08 36.48 26.71
C GLU A 264 -21.53 36.91 26.43
N GLY A 265 -22.51 36.10 26.85
CA GLY A 265 -23.93 36.45 26.76
C GLY A 265 -24.40 36.60 25.32
N VAL A 266 -24.19 35.61 24.45
CA VAL A 266 -24.72 35.60 23.06
C VAL A 266 -26.27 35.56 23.01
N TYR A 267 -26.94 35.48 24.16
CA TYR A 267 -28.37 35.77 24.33
C TYR A 267 -28.69 37.27 24.61
N ASP A 268 -27.70 38.15 24.56
CA ASP A 268 -27.83 39.59 24.71
C ASP A 268 -28.06 40.27 23.34
N TRP A 269 -29.04 41.18 23.29
CA TRP A 269 -29.64 41.74 22.06
C TRP A 269 -28.83 42.90 21.45
N GLY A 270 -27.51 42.94 21.68
CA GLY A 270 -26.63 43.99 21.18
C GLY A 270 -26.45 43.94 19.66
N TRP A 271 -26.77 45.02 18.95
CA TRP A 271 -26.69 45.15 17.47
C TRP A 271 -25.32 44.78 16.89
N GLU A 272 -24.22 45.06 17.60
CA GLU A 272 -22.85 44.72 17.18
C GLU A 272 -22.56 43.21 17.21
N LYS A 273 -23.29 42.43 18.03
CA LYS A 273 -23.09 40.98 18.18
C LYS A 273 -23.91 40.13 17.20
N VAL A 274 -24.80 40.75 16.43
CA VAL A 274 -25.63 40.10 15.38
C VAL A 274 -24.80 39.60 14.18
N ALA A 275 -23.53 40.01 14.10
CA ALA A 275 -22.58 39.61 13.06
C ALA A 275 -21.74 38.36 13.43
N TYR A 276 -21.79 37.88 14.67
CA TYR A 276 -21.05 36.67 15.07
C TYR A 276 -21.77 35.43 14.54
N GLY A 277 -21.36 34.97 13.36
CA GLY A 277 -21.71 33.65 12.82
C GLY A 277 -22.74 33.59 11.69
N GLN A 278 -22.86 34.65 10.85
CA GLN A 278 -23.66 34.63 9.62
C GLN A 278 -25.15 34.34 9.84
N ARG A 279 -25.95 35.40 10.05
CA ARG A 279 -27.41 35.35 10.33
C ARG A 279 -28.24 34.40 9.43
N TYR A 280 -27.77 34.02 8.23
CA TYR A 280 -28.40 33.00 7.36
C TYR A 280 -27.43 32.20 6.47
N GLY A 281 -26.22 31.82 6.94
CA GLY A 281 -25.49 30.77 6.20
C GLY A 281 -24.00 30.68 6.43
N SER A 282 -23.59 29.69 7.23
CA SER A 282 -22.27 29.04 7.24
C SER A 282 -21.76 28.83 5.81
N ASN A 283 -20.54 29.26 5.48
CA ASN A 283 -19.91 28.86 4.21
C ASN A 283 -19.66 27.35 4.28
N PRO A 284 -20.39 26.51 3.51
CA PRO A 284 -20.28 25.06 3.64
C PRO A 284 -18.89 24.54 3.26
N VAL A 285 -18.09 25.33 2.55
CA VAL A 285 -16.73 24.96 2.15
C VAL A 285 -15.75 25.00 3.33
N THR A 286 -15.93 25.91 4.28
CA THR A 286 -15.01 26.10 5.42
C THR A 286 -15.61 25.66 6.76
N SER A 287 -16.94 25.48 6.82
CA SER A 287 -17.66 25.14 8.06
C SER A 287 -17.56 23.65 8.35
N GLN A 288 -16.40 23.22 8.85
CA GLN A 288 -16.07 21.83 9.12
C GLN A 288 -15.07 21.74 10.29
N SER A 289 -15.13 20.65 11.07
CA SER A 289 -14.25 20.41 12.24
C SER A 289 -13.27 19.25 12.06
N ASN A 290 -13.25 18.63 10.87
CA ASN A 290 -12.40 17.49 10.54
C ASN A 290 -10.95 17.90 10.18
N GLY A 291 -10.68 19.19 9.98
CA GLY A 291 -9.35 19.72 9.65
C GLY A 291 -9.06 19.84 8.15
N TRP A 292 -7.88 20.40 7.85
CA TRP A 292 -7.41 20.64 6.49
C TRP A 292 -6.00 20.11 6.26
N PHE A 293 -5.66 19.88 4.99
CA PHE A 293 -4.29 19.56 4.58
C PHE A 293 -3.80 20.40 3.39
N ASN A 294 -2.49 20.52 3.26
CA ASN A 294 -1.78 21.15 2.15
C ASN A 294 -0.56 20.31 1.77
N ILE A 295 -0.19 20.27 0.50
CA ILE A 295 0.99 19.56 0.03
C ILE A 295 2.06 20.59 -0.32
N ASN A 296 3.13 20.62 0.47
CA ASN A 296 4.31 21.42 0.22
C ASN A 296 5.30 20.61 -0.62
N TYR A 297 5.23 20.79 -1.94
CA TYR A 297 6.13 20.14 -2.90
C TYR A 297 7.59 20.61 -2.80
N ARG A 298 7.85 21.81 -2.25
CA ARG A 298 9.22 22.33 -2.05
C ARG A 298 9.96 21.51 -0.99
N GLU A 299 9.29 21.18 0.11
CA GLU A 299 9.87 20.40 1.22
C GLU A 299 9.57 18.90 1.14
N GLY A 300 8.73 18.47 0.19
CA GLY A 300 8.27 17.09 0.10
C GLY A 300 7.41 16.65 1.30
N LYS A 301 6.63 17.57 1.87
CA LYS A 301 5.82 17.33 3.08
C LYS A 301 4.34 17.60 2.84
N ILE A 302 3.50 16.84 3.52
CA ILE A 302 2.07 17.12 3.69
C ILE A 302 1.92 17.86 5.02
N MET A 303 1.34 19.04 5.01
CA MET A 303 1.07 19.87 6.19
C MET A 303 -0.41 19.79 6.56
N PHE A 304 -0.72 19.83 7.85
CA PHE A 304 -2.06 19.72 8.39
C PHE A 304 -2.45 20.96 9.21
N SER A 305 -3.75 21.16 9.43
CA SER A 305 -4.27 22.16 10.36
C SER A 305 -4.00 21.77 11.82
N SER A 306 -4.06 22.75 12.72
CA SER A 306 -3.64 22.60 14.12
C SER A 306 -4.50 21.58 14.91
N ASN A 307 -5.79 21.44 14.61
CA ASN A 307 -6.68 20.47 15.24
C ASN A 307 -6.32 18.99 14.96
N LEU A 308 -5.41 18.71 14.03
CA LEU A 308 -5.00 17.36 13.66
C LEU A 308 -3.72 16.91 14.35
N ALA A 309 -3.15 17.71 15.27
CA ALA A 309 -1.99 17.31 16.04
C ALA A 309 -2.26 16.02 16.85
N ASN A 310 -1.37 15.03 16.70
CA ASN A 310 -1.44 13.71 17.35
C ASN A 310 -2.66 12.86 16.95
N GLU A 311 -3.39 13.25 15.90
CA GLU A 311 -4.52 12.48 15.41
C GLU A 311 -4.07 11.35 14.49
N LEU A 312 -4.78 10.23 14.57
CA LEU A 312 -4.59 9.09 13.69
C LEU A 312 -5.27 9.37 12.35
N ILE A 313 -4.54 9.23 11.25
CA ILE A 313 -5.07 9.42 9.91
C ILE A 313 -4.83 8.21 9.02
N ILE A 314 -5.72 8.05 8.05
CA ILE A 314 -5.59 7.15 6.93
C ILE A 314 -5.37 7.99 5.68
N PHE A 315 -4.16 7.93 5.15
CA PHE A 315 -3.75 8.60 3.93
C PHE A 315 -3.80 7.62 2.76
N THR A 316 -4.67 7.90 1.79
CA THR A 316 -4.75 7.14 0.55
C THR A 316 -4.19 7.94 -0.62
N TYR A 317 -3.25 7.36 -1.37
CA TYR A 317 -2.60 7.99 -2.51
C TYR A 317 -2.40 7.04 -3.68
N ILE A 318 -2.29 7.61 -4.87
CA ILE A 318 -1.92 6.92 -6.10
C ILE A 318 -0.40 6.75 -6.09
N SER A 319 0.02 5.49 -6.11
CA SER A 319 1.41 5.06 -6.28
C SER A 319 1.77 4.99 -7.77
N ASP A 320 3.02 5.29 -8.11
CA ASP A 320 3.57 5.08 -9.46
C ASP A 320 3.72 3.60 -9.84
N GLY A 321 3.48 2.69 -8.87
CA GLY A 321 3.53 1.24 -9.06
C GLY A 321 4.93 0.69 -9.32
N LEU A 322 5.97 1.52 -9.23
CA LEU A 322 7.36 1.17 -9.48
C LEU A 322 8.12 0.94 -8.16
N ALA A 323 7.48 0.32 -7.17
CA ALA A 323 8.18 -0.09 -5.96
C ALA A 323 9.14 -1.26 -6.29
N ALA A 324 10.39 -1.11 -5.85
CA ALA A 324 11.51 -2.01 -6.15
C ALA A 324 11.19 -3.49 -5.87
N ASP A 325 11.33 -4.31 -6.92
CA ASP A 325 11.48 -5.78 -7.03
C ASP A 325 10.56 -6.76 -6.28
N GLY A 326 9.73 -6.35 -5.32
CA GLY A 326 8.88 -7.27 -4.53
C GLY A 326 7.41 -7.39 -4.96
N ASP A 327 6.87 -6.38 -5.64
CA ASP A 327 5.41 -6.16 -5.74
C ASP A 327 4.82 -6.27 -7.17
N MET A 328 5.56 -6.84 -8.13
CA MET A 328 5.03 -7.14 -9.48
C MET A 328 4.09 -8.37 -9.45
N LYS A 329 3.00 -8.25 -8.70
CA LYS A 329 1.94 -9.24 -8.52
C LYS A 329 0.65 -8.71 -9.12
N ILE A 330 -0.11 -9.60 -9.74
CA ILE A 330 -1.41 -9.28 -10.34
C ILE A 330 -2.44 -10.20 -9.70
N SER A 331 -3.66 -9.71 -9.48
CA SER A 331 -4.76 -10.58 -9.06
C SER A 331 -5.01 -11.67 -10.10
N LYS A 332 -5.26 -12.90 -9.67
CA LYS A 332 -5.63 -14.01 -10.58
C LYS A 332 -6.87 -13.69 -11.42
N MET A 333 -7.75 -12.78 -10.96
CA MET A 333 -8.92 -12.33 -11.74
C MET A 333 -8.56 -11.62 -13.05
N ALA A 334 -7.35 -11.04 -13.14
CA ALA A 334 -6.85 -10.32 -14.30
C ALA A 334 -5.83 -11.13 -15.12
N GLU A 335 -5.53 -12.36 -14.72
CA GLU A 335 -4.53 -13.24 -15.37
C GLU A 335 -4.84 -13.46 -16.86
N GLU A 336 -6.09 -13.80 -17.19
CA GLU A 336 -6.55 -14.00 -18.58
C GLU A 336 -6.33 -12.74 -19.44
N ALA A 337 -6.59 -11.57 -18.87
CA ALA A 337 -6.44 -10.32 -19.58
C ALA A 337 -4.96 -9.98 -19.82
N MET A 338 -4.06 -10.36 -18.92
CA MET A 338 -2.61 -10.28 -19.11
C MET A 338 -2.13 -11.21 -20.23
N TYR A 339 -2.62 -12.46 -20.27
CA TYR A 339 -2.27 -13.38 -21.36
C TYR A 339 -2.70 -12.84 -22.72
N MET A 340 -3.92 -12.32 -22.85
CA MET A 340 -4.40 -11.72 -24.10
C MET A 340 -3.62 -10.46 -24.48
N HIS A 341 -3.19 -9.66 -23.50
CA HIS A 341 -2.33 -8.50 -23.75
C HIS A 341 -0.96 -8.92 -24.31
N MET A 342 -0.30 -9.88 -23.65
CA MET A 342 1.00 -10.41 -24.11
C MET A 342 0.90 -11.05 -25.48
N LEU A 343 -0.15 -11.85 -25.73
CA LEU A 343 -0.35 -12.54 -26.99
C LEU A 343 -0.55 -11.56 -28.14
N HIS A 344 -1.39 -10.53 -27.95
CA HIS A 344 -1.53 -9.45 -28.94
C HIS A 344 -0.21 -8.71 -29.15
N GLY A 345 0.52 -8.38 -28.08
CA GLY A 345 1.82 -7.71 -28.15
C GLY A 345 2.80 -8.46 -29.05
N VAL A 346 3.02 -9.75 -28.76
CA VAL A 346 3.95 -10.61 -29.51
C VAL A 346 3.49 -10.82 -30.95
N LEU A 347 2.20 -11.04 -31.20
CA LEU A 347 1.72 -11.26 -32.57
C LEU A 347 1.77 -9.99 -33.42
N SER A 348 1.58 -8.81 -32.82
CA SER A 348 1.60 -7.53 -33.53
C SER A 348 2.99 -7.12 -34.02
N THR A 349 4.05 -7.57 -33.35
CA THR A 349 5.44 -7.25 -33.71
C THR A 349 6.07 -8.29 -34.62
N ARG A 350 5.40 -9.42 -34.85
CA ARG A 350 5.92 -10.58 -35.56
C ARG A 350 5.64 -10.49 -37.06
N ALA A 351 6.65 -10.75 -37.88
CA ALA A 351 6.50 -10.84 -39.32
C ALA A 351 5.68 -12.08 -39.73
N ASN A 352 5.02 -12.02 -40.89
CA ASN A 352 4.26 -13.11 -41.50
C ASN A 352 3.03 -13.60 -40.70
N ILE A 353 2.47 -12.77 -39.82
CA ILE A 353 1.17 -13.03 -39.21
C ILE A 353 0.11 -12.23 -39.97
N PRO A 354 -0.97 -12.87 -40.47
CA PRO A 354 -2.06 -12.16 -41.12
C PRO A 354 -2.75 -11.15 -40.19
N GLU A 355 -3.07 -9.97 -40.73
CA GLU A 355 -3.69 -8.87 -39.97
C GLU A 355 -5.02 -9.27 -39.30
N TYR A 356 -5.79 -10.18 -39.89
CA TYR A 356 -7.05 -10.63 -39.28
C TYR A 356 -6.83 -11.35 -37.94
N ILE A 357 -5.69 -12.04 -37.76
CA ILE A 357 -5.33 -12.71 -36.51
C ILE A 357 -4.97 -11.65 -35.47
N VAL A 358 -4.15 -10.66 -35.85
CA VAL A 358 -3.77 -9.54 -34.97
C VAL A 358 -5.02 -8.77 -34.52
N ARG A 359 -5.93 -8.45 -35.46
CA ARG A 359 -7.19 -7.78 -35.18
C ARG A 359 -8.10 -8.58 -34.26
N ARG A 360 -8.19 -9.90 -34.44
CA ARG A 360 -8.96 -10.78 -33.55
C ARG A 360 -8.44 -10.67 -32.11
N TYR A 361 -7.14 -10.82 -31.89
CA TYR A 361 -6.56 -10.72 -30.55
C TYR A 361 -6.61 -9.32 -29.96
N LYS A 362 -6.67 -8.27 -30.78
CA LYS A 362 -6.95 -6.90 -30.32
C LYS A 362 -8.34 -6.79 -29.70
N ILE A 363 -9.33 -7.44 -30.30
CA ILE A 363 -10.72 -7.48 -29.81
C ILE A 363 -10.80 -8.34 -28.55
N GLU A 364 -10.22 -9.54 -28.56
CA GLU A 364 -10.18 -10.44 -27.40
C GLU A 364 -9.47 -9.78 -26.21
N ARG A 365 -8.34 -9.10 -26.43
CA ARG A 365 -7.65 -8.29 -25.41
C ARG A 365 -8.57 -7.26 -24.78
N ARG A 366 -9.31 -6.48 -25.57
CA ARG A 366 -10.25 -5.46 -25.06
C ARG A 366 -11.39 -6.07 -24.26
N ALA A 367 -11.95 -7.20 -24.72
CA ALA A 367 -13.01 -7.91 -24.00
C ALA A 367 -12.50 -8.46 -22.65
N ALA A 368 -11.34 -9.12 -22.65
CA ALA A 368 -10.72 -9.64 -21.44
C ALA A 368 -10.37 -8.53 -20.44
N LEU A 369 -9.84 -7.39 -20.92
CA LEU A 369 -9.60 -6.19 -20.11
C LEU A 369 -10.86 -5.69 -19.41
N ARG A 370 -11.97 -5.56 -20.15
CA ARG A 370 -13.25 -5.12 -19.59
C ARG A 370 -13.77 -6.09 -18.53
N ASN A 371 -13.66 -7.39 -18.78
CA ASN A 371 -14.09 -8.42 -17.84
C ASN A 371 -13.23 -8.41 -16.57
N ALA A 372 -11.91 -8.27 -16.71
CA ALA A 372 -11.00 -8.12 -15.57
C ALA A 372 -11.35 -6.90 -14.72
N LYS A 373 -11.66 -5.76 -15.35
CA LYS A 373 -12.10 -4.53 -14.65
C LYS A 373 -13.38 -4.75 -13.84
N ILE A 374 -14.38 -5.43 -14.41
CA ILE A 374 -15.63 -5.73 -13.71
C ILE A 374 -15.37 -6.67 -12.51
N ARG A 375 -14.54 -7.71 -12.71
CA ARG A 375 -14.15 -8.66 -11.65
C ARG A 375 -13.41 -7.96 -10.51
N LEU A 376 -12.43 -7.12 -10.84
CA LEU A 376 -11.63 -6.36 -9.87
C LEU A 376 -12.44 -5.31 -9.11
N SER A 377 -13.43 -4.69 -9.76
CA SER A 377 -14.27 -3.68 -9.13
C SER A 377 -15.19 -4.23 -8.04
N ASN A 378 -15.31 -5.55 -7.91
CA ASN A 378 -16.08 -6.24 -6.85
C ASN A 378 -17.43 -5.59 -6.53
N ILE A 379 -18.20 -5.24 -7.56
CA ILE A 379 -19.46 -4.51 -7.42
C ILE A 379 -20.50 -5.46 -6.80
N LYS A 380 -20.77 -5.31 -5.50
CA LYS A 380 -21.80 -6.09 -4.81
C LYS A 380 -23.12 -5.35 -4.81
N LEU A 381 -24.12 -5.91 -5.49
CA LEU A 381 -25.46 -5.31 -5.62
C LEU A 381 -26.11 -4.99 -4.26
N GLN A 382 -25.86 -5.82 -3.23
CA GLN A 382 -26.43 -5.63 -1.90
C GLN A 382 -25.95 -4.33 -1.22
N GLU A 383 -24.69 -3.94 -1.42
CA GLU A 383 -24.13 -2.69 -0.87
C GLU A 383 -24.79 -1.47 -1.52
N PHE A 384 -25.05 -1.52 -2.84
CA PHE A 384 -25.83 -0.49 -3.54
C PHE A 384 -27.26 -0.37 -3.01
N VAL A 385 -27.94 -1.51 -2.78
CA VAL A 385 -29.30 -1.53 -2.24
C VAL A 385 -29.35 -0.93 -0.84
N GLN A 386 -28.35 -1.16 0.01
CA GLN A 386 -28.28 -0.59 1.36
C GLN A 386 -28.22 0.95 1.33
N VAL A 387 -27.39 1.54 0.47
CA VAL A 387 -27.29 3.00 0.29
C VAL A 387 -28.60 3.57 -0.27
N MET A 388 -29.22 2.87 -1.22
CA MET A 388 -30.49 3.31 -1.83
C MET A 388 -31.69 3.19 -0.87
N ARG A 389 -31.68 2.23 0.06
CA ARG A 389 -32.76 2.07 1.06
C ARG A 389 -32.92 3.32 1.93
N GLY A 390 -31.83 3.99 2.27
CA GLY A 390 -31.83 5.24 3.04
C GLY A 390 -32.42 6.43 2.28
N LYS A 391 -32.30 6.47 0.95
CA LYS A 391 -32.82 7.56 0.11
C LYS A 391 -34.34 7.52 -0.08
N SER A 392 -35.00 6.39 0.18
CA SER A 392 -36.46 6.26 0.06
C SER A 392 -37.26 6.79 1.26
N LYS A 393 -36.59 7.18 2.37
CA LYS A 393 -37.28 7.87 3.46
C LYS A 393 -37.61 9.28 3.00
N TRP A 394 -38.87 9.49 2.60
CA TRP A 394 -39.45 10.84 2.58
C TRP A 394 -39.35 11.41 4.00
N ILE A 395 -38.47 12.40 4.18
CA ILE A 395 -38.59 13.33 5.30
C ILE A 395 -39.82 14.16 4.97
N LYS A 396 -40.97 13.79 5.56
CA LYS A 396 -42.15 14.65 5.57
C LYS A 396 -41.81 15.82 6.50
N HIS A 397 -41.76 17.03 5.94
CA HIS A 397 -41.77 18.28 6.70
C HIS A 397 -43.14 18.51 7.34
#